data_AF-A0A0P1KSJ6-F1
#
_entry.id   AF-A0A0P1KSJ6-F1
#
_cell.length_a   1.000
_cell.length_b   1.000
_cell.length_c   1.000
_cell.angle_alpha   90.00
_cell.angle_beta   90.00
_cell.angle_gamma   90.00
#
_symmetry.space_group_name_H-M   'P 1'
#
loop_
_entity.id
_entity.type
_entity.pdbx_description
1 polymer ?
#
loop_
_entity_poly.entity_id
_entity_poly.type
_entity_poly.pdbx_seq_one_letter_code
_entity_poly.pdbx_strand_id
1 'polypeptide(L)'
;MSYYSPLGATFGVRVDRFLETAEDFDKYHQKLNRKLQKLRHHCRLTTKDTKRYSAKEKYSKITSDDYDKNKLFGTLMLLHAERDLALVECLKLKARLRGAMKKSEKKIVSTRLRKACKTAEQLTLLTKNEGDDFTRAEYAIYHKLCIVSYFSMCKPSKTRYTDEIAKELSLVIASLQYLQSKEKVGSEVASSIISQFEYLLRQHANAEVFTTSEVRRFIAEQVRQSSDDALVQLISRSGYEVPLEESLMGSEKSSLKEVQWRRFSAKVRDSKVAELISEAAQIEPTDLAQFSNKLAKWQEAAEAHSIFIAQKERDDEDEDIGEDDQILMTYIRYNSHFTTIQRDDIVFQKLWSQWNKSANKSKSSKLTKFKEIERIVHNLTTYLQEVMDLPGVYSDDALMANLKLAATYYQLHLTAGCLASFYQSKQKYLEALALYIDGHRTLEAATREAVLQEPLPGDILSPEKVATLEDLIKASWRGVISLAEYEKIASPSGQSPFEPSLIEKLGNPISPKDVSLTNLFPRRPIVRPVGSKPTLFDLAFNYIGSGSQTPQNEPVMSEEPRSVPKSNDTQEAPKKKGLFGLFGL
;
A
#
# COMPACT_ATOMS: atom_id res chain seq x y z
N MET A 1 3.59 -8.80 49.87
CA MET A 1 2.79 -9.74 49.06
C MET A 1 2.95 -9.34 47.60
N SER A 2 3.12 -10.28 46.68
CA SER A 2 3.07 -9.99 45.24
C SER A 2 1.72 -9.35 44.92
N TYR A 3 1.72 -8.24 44.19
CA TYR A 3 0.50 -7.64 43.67
C TYR A 3 -0.28 -8.67 42.85
N TYR A 4 -1.60 -8.74 43.05
CA TYR A 4 -2.49 -9.58 42.26
C TYR A 4 -3.31 -8.68 41.36
N SER A 5 -3.19 -8.86 40.04
CA SER A 5 -3.95 -8.10 39.04
C SER A 5 -5.15 -8.91 38.54
N PRO A 6 -6.40 -8.59 38.94
CA PRO A 6 -7.61 -9.18 38.35
C PRO A 6 -7.70 -9.08 36.82
N LEU A 7 -7.34 -7.92 36.25
CA LEU A 7 -7.31 -7.69 34.80
C LEU A 7 -6.20 -8.49 34.15
N GLY A 8 -5.02 -8.58 34.77
CA GLY A 8 -3.95 -9.46 34.33
C GLY A 8 -4.38 -10.94 34.31
N ALA A 9 -5.10 -11.39 35.34
CA ALA A 9 -5.61 -12.76 35.45
C ALA A 9 -6.75 -13.09 34.46
N THR A 10 -7.32 -12.08 33.80
CA THR A 10 -8.42 -12.20 32.82
C THR A 10 -7.96 -11.72 31.44
N PHE A 11 -8.09 -10.43 31.15
CA PHE A 11 -7.67 -9.79 29.90
C PHE A 11 -6.19 -9.99 29.59
N GLY A 12 -5.30 -9.94 30.59
CA GLY A 12 -3.87 -10.24 30.40
C GLY A 12 -3.65 -11.64 29.81
N VAL A 13 -4.36 -12.65 30.33
CA VAL A 13 -4.32 -14.02 29.76
C VAL A 13 -4.86 -14.09 28.34
N ARG A 14 -5.77 -13.17 27.95
CA ARG A 14 -6.27 -13.10 26.56
C ARG A 14 -5.19 -12.56 25.62
N VAL A 15 -4.49 -11.50 26.06
CA VAL A 15 -3.37 -10.88 25.33
C VAL A 15 -2.21 -11.85 25.21
N ASP A 16 -1.74 -12.43 26.32
CA ASP A 16 -0.61 -13.38 26.36
C ASP A 16 -0.80 -14.61 25.46
N ARG A 17 -2.07 -14.97 25.20
CA ARG A 17 -2.43 -16.15 24.40
C ARG A 17 -2.94 -15.80 23.01
N PHE A 18 -2.95 -14.52 22.64
CA PHE A 18 -3.42 -14.04 21.35
C PHE A 18 -4.78 -14.64 20.98
N LEU A 19 -5.76 -14.51 21.88
CA LEU A 19 -7.10 -15.05 21.63
C LEU A 19 -7.82 -14.19 20.58
N GLU A 20 -7.78 -14.63 19.32
CA GLU A 20 -8.38 -13.90 18.20
C GLU A 20 -9.57 -14.63 17.57
N THR A 21 -9.52 -15.97 17.52
CA THR A 21 -10.53 -16.77 16.80
C THR A 21 -11.59 -17.36 17.72
N ALA A 22 -12.72 -17.76 17.14
CA ALA A 22 -13.78 -18.47 17.87
C ALA A 22 -13.29 -19.77 18.51
N GLU A 23 -12.32 -20.45 17.90
CA GLU A 23 -11.73 -21.69 18.44
C GLU A 23 -10.83 -21.42 19.64
N ASP A 24 -10.09 -20.30 19.62
CA ASP A 24 -9.23 -19.90 20.73
C ASP A 24 -10.07 -19.59 21.97
N PHE A 25 -11.16 -18.84 21.81
CA PHE A 25 -12.11 -18.58 22.88
C PHE A 25 -12.84 -19.84 23.37
N ASP A 26 -13.12 -20.81 22.50
CA ASP A 26 -13.70 -22.10 22.93
C ASP A 26 -12.71 -22.90 23.79
N LYS A 27 -11.46 -23.03 23.35
CA LYS A 27 -10.38 -23.67 24.12
C LYS A 27 -10.15 -22.94 25.45
N TYR A 28 -10.16 -21.61 25.44
CA TYR A 28 -10.02 -20.79 26.63
C TYR A 28 -11.18 -21.01 27.61
N HIS A 29 -12.42 -20.99 27.13
CA HIS A 29 -13.61 -21.30 27.91
C HIS A 29 -13.55 -22.70 28.55
N GLN A 30 -13.10 -23.72 27.82
CA GLN A 30 -12.89 -25.07 28.35
C GLN A 30 -11.81 -25.10 29.46
N LYS A 31 -10.70 -24.39 29.26
CA LYS A 31 -9.63 -24.27 30.28
C LYS A 31 -10.15 -23.59 31.54
N LEU A 32 -10.93 -22.51 31.42
CA LEU A 32 -11.58 -21.83 32.55
C LEU A 32 -12.52 -22.76 33.31
N ASN A 33 -13.32 -23.58 32.62
CA ASN A 33 -14.18 -24.56 33.26
C ASN A 33 -13.40 -25.56 34.14
N ARG A 34 -12.31 -26.11 33.60
CA ARG A 34 -11.42 -27.03 34.36
C ARG A 34 -10.78 -26.32 35.56
N LYS A 35 -10.32 -25.08 35.38
CA LYS A 35 -9.73 -24.26 36.46
C LYS A 35 -10.75 -23.96 37.56
N LEU A 36 -11.97 -23.57 37.19
CA LEU A 36 -13.07 -23.35 38.13
C LEU A 36 -13.46 -24.60 38.89
N GLN A 37 -13.49 -25.77 38.24
CA GLN A 37 -13.78 -27.03 38.93
C GLN A 37 -12.72 -27.31 40.01
N LYS A 38 -11.43 -27.15 39.67
CA LYS A 38 -10.33 -27.30 40.63
C LYS A 38 -10.42 -26.30 41.79
N LEU A 39 -10.70 -25.03 41.49
CA LEU A 39 -10.87 -23.99 42.50
C LEU A 39 -12.07 -24.26 43.42
N ARG A 40 -13.20 -24.74 42.89
CA ARG A 40 -14.36 -25.13 43.73
C ARG A 40 -14.03 -26.27 44.69
N HIS A 41 -13.23 -27.24 44.25
CA HIS A 41 -12.74 -28.31 45.14
C HIS A 41 -11.79 -27.75 46.20
N HIS A 42 -10.84 -26.91 45.80
CA HIS A 42 -9.85 -26.32 46.69
C HIS A 42 -10.51 -25.44 47.77
N CYS A 43 -11.48 -24.62 47.38
CA CYS A 43 -12.28 -23.77 48.29
C CYS A 43 -13.39 -24.55 49.03
N ARG A 44 -13.46 -25.88 48.89
CA ARG A 44 -14.44 -26.76 49.57
C ARG A 44 -15.92 -26.38 49.34
N LEU A 45 -16.20 -25.91 48.13
CA LEU A 45 -17.55 -25.48 47.69
C LEU A 45 -18.34 -26.61 47.01
N THR A 46 -17.71 -27.77 46.78
CA THR A 46 -18.37 -28.92 46.15
C THR A 46 -19.29 -29.65 47.13
N THR A 47 -20.53 -29.88 46.72
CA THR A 47 -21.53 -30.69 47.45
C THR A 47 -21.81 -31.98 46.68
N LYS A 48 -21.86 -33.11 47.40
CA LYS A 48 -22.25 -34.42 46.86
C LYS A 48 -23.78 -34.62 46.85
N ASP A 49 -24.52 -33.82 47.61
CA ASP A 49 -25.97 -33.93 47.71
C ASP A 49 -26.64 -33.12 46.59
N THR A 50 -26.94 -33.80 45.49
CA THR A 50 -27.61 -33.23 44.32
C THR A 50 -29.11 -33.07 44.52
N LYS A 51 -29.74 -33.82 45.44
CA LYS A 51 -31.19 -33.77 45.69
C LYS A 51 -31.61 -32.51 46.45
N ARG A 52 -30.76 -32.01 47.34
CA ARG A 52 -30.97 -30.75 48.10
C ARG A 52 -29.91 -29.70 47.79
N TYR A 53 -29.52 -29.58 46.52
CA TYR A 53 -28.43 -28.71 46.09
C TYR A 53 -28.65 -27.26 46.51
N SER A 54 -29.83 -26.67 46.26
CA SER A 54 -30.11 -25.25 46.56
C SER A 54 -29.92 -24.89 48.04
N ALA A 55 -30.26 -25.80 48.96
CA ALA A 55 -30.11 -25.57 50.39
C ALA A 55 -28.65 -25.71 50.85
N LYS A 56 -27.90 -26.63 50.22
CA LYS A 56 -26.56 -27.07 50.66
C LYS A 56 -25.41 -26.43 49.88
N GLU A 57 -25.68 -25.77 48.77
CA GLU A 57 -24.66 -25.05 48.02
C GLU A 57 -24.13 -23.88 48.86
N LYS A 58 -22.81 -23.69 48.79
CA LYS A 58 -22.07 -22.73 49.60
C LYS A 58 -21.61 -21.52 48.80
N TYR A 59 -21.71 -21.57 47.48
CA TYR A 59 -21.15 -20.56 46.59
C TYR A 59 -21.92 -19.24 46.69
N SER A 60 -23.26 -19.27 46.77
CA SER A 60 -24.05 -18.04 46.96
C SER A 60 -23.95 -17.43 48.35
N LYS A 61 -23.42 -18.20 49.32
CA LYS A 61 -23.36 -17.82 50.74
C LYS A 61 -21.98 -17.31 51.17
N ILE A 62 -21.05 -17.17 50.24
CA ILE A 62 -19.70 -16.66 50.52
C ILE A 62 -19.82 -15.19 50.96
N THR A 63 -19.20 -14.83 52.08
CA THR A 63 -19.21 -13.46 52.62
C THR A 63 -17.86 -12.76 52.47
N SER A 64 -17.83 -11.44 52.69
CA SER A 64 -16.57 -10.67 52.69
C SER A 64 -15.55 -11.23 53.70
N ASP A 65 -16.02 -11.75 54.83
CA ASP A 65 -15.15 -12.30 55.87
C ASP A 65 -14.49 -13.62 55.42
N ASP A 66 -15.18 -14.40 54.58
CA ASP A 66 -14.60 -15.60 53.95
C ASP A 66 -13.52 -15.21 52.94
N TYR A 67 -13.74 -14.13 52.19
CA TYR A 67 -12.75 -13.57 51.26
C TYR A 67 -11.49 -13.08 51.99
N ASP A 68 -11.65 -12.40 53.13
CA ASP A 68 -10.51 -11.91 53.91
C ASP A 68 -9.65 -13.05 54.46
N LYS A 69 -10.28 -14.18 54.79
CA LYS A 69 -9.56 -15.43 55.16
C LYS A 69 -8.90 -16.10 53.96
N ASN A 70 -9.52 -16.06 52.78
CA ASN A 70 -9.01 -16.71 51.58
C ASN A 70 -9.36 -15.94 50.30
N LYS A 71 -8.37 -15.18 49.81
CA LYS A 71 -8.48 -14.35 48.60
C LYS A 71 -8.83 -15.14 47.33
N LEU A 72 -8.66 -16.47 47.32
CA LEU A 72 -9.06 -17.33 46.21
C LEU A 72 -10.57 -17.29 45.93
N PHE A 73 -11.41 -16.91 46.90
CA PHE A 73 -12.84 -16.71 46.65
C PHE A 73 -13.09 -15.57 45.64
N GLY A 74 -12.28 -14.50 45.67
CA GLY A 74 -12.34 -13.44 44.67
C GLY A 74 -11.94 -13.93 43.28
N THR A 75 -10.79 -14.62 43.18
CA THR A 75 -10.34 -15.24 41.92
C THR A 75 -11.37 -16.23 41.36
N LEU A 76 -12.02 -17.01 42.23
CA LEU A 76 -13.07 -17.95 41.83
C LEU A 76 -14.26 -17.23 41.17
N MET A 77 -14.78 -16.16 41.80
CA MET A 77 -15.91 -15.40 41.26
C MET A 77 -15.53 -14.63 40.00
N LEU A 78 -14.33 -14.04 39.95
CA LEU A 78 -13.78 -13.39 38.76
C LEU A 78 -13.74 -14.34 37.57
N LEU A 79 -13.10 -15.51 37.74
CA LEU A 79 -12.99 -16.50 36.67
C LEU A 79 -14.35 -17.11 36.27
N HIS A 80 -15.34 -17.06 37.17
CA HIS A 80 -16.70 -17.49 36.86
C HIS A 80 -17.38 -16.52 35.89
N ALA A 81 -17.26 -15.21 36.14
CA ALA A 81 -17.73 -14.19 35.21
C ALA A 81 -16.96 -14.28 33.87
N GLU A 82 -15.63 -14.44 33.93
CA GLU A 82 -14.76 -14.53 32.74
C GLU A 82 -15.11 -15.73 31.86
N ARG A 83 -15.48 -16.86 32.47
CA ARG A 83 -15.98 -18.02 31.71
C ARG A 83 -17.23 -17.65 30.92
N ASP A 84 -18.19 -16.96 31.53
CA ASP A 84 -19.42 -16.59 30.83
C ASP A 84 -19.12 -15.56 29.71
N LEU A 85 -18.18 -14.63 29.89
CA LEU A 85 -17.72 -13.71 28.83
C LEU A 85 -16.98 -14.43 27.70
N ALA A 86 -16.10 -15.37 27.99
CA ALA A 86 -15.36 -16.13 26.98
C ALA A 86 -16.31 -16.92 26.06
N LEU A 87 -17.40 -17.48 26.62
CA LEU A 87 -18.44 -18.13 25.81
C LEU A 87 -19.19 -17.12 24.93
N VAL A 88 -19.47 -15.91 25.45
CA VAL A 88 -20.10 -14.85 24.68
C VAL A 88 -19.24 -14.45 23.49
N GLU A 89 -17.95 -14.21 23.70
CA GLU A 89 -17.04 -13.86 22.60
C GLU A 89 -16.90 -14.98 21.57
N CYS A 90 -16.82 -16.24 22.00
CA CYS A 90 -16.85 -17.39 21.09
C CYS A 90 -18.10 -17.37 20.18
N LEU A 91 -19.28 -17.10 20.75
CA LEU A 91 -20.54 -17.05 20.01
C LEU A 91 -20.63 -15.82 19.09
N LYS A 92 -20.11 -14.66 19.52
CA LYS A 92 -20.01 -13.45 18.68
C LYS A 92 -19.13 -13.70 17.46
N LEU A 93 -17.95 -14.26 17.65
CA LEU A 93 -17.03 -14.58 16.55
C LEU A 93 -17.63 -15.63 15.59
N LYS A 94 -18.30 -16.66 16.10
CA LYS A 94 -19.04 -17.62 15.25
C LYS A 94 -20.19 -16.99 14.47
N ALA A 95 -20.86 -15.99 15.05
CA ALA A 95 -21.90 -15.25 14.36
C ALA A 95 -21.32 -14.43 13.21
N ARG A 96 -20.24 -13.68 13.45
CA ARG A 96 -19.54 -12.90 12.42
C ARG A 96 -19.09 -13.75 11.23
N LEU A 97 -18.47 -14.90 11.48
CA LEU A 97 -18.05 -15.84 10.42
C LEU A 97 -19.21 -16.34 9.55
N ARG A 98 -20.45 -16.28 10.05
CA ARG A 98 -21.65 -16.68 9.30
C ARG A 98 -22.47 -15.48 8.83
N GLY A 99 -22.04 -14.24 9.09
CA GLY A 99 -22.79 -13.01 8.84
C GLY A 99 -23.94 -12.73 9.81
N ALA A 100 -24.41 -13.71 10.60
CA ALA A 100 -25.51 -13.52 11.53
C ALA A 100 -25.48 -14.41 12.77
N MET A 101 -26.01 -13.89 13.89
CA MET A 101 -26.20 -14.64 15.13
C MET A 101 -27.57 -15.33 15.19
N LYS A 102 -27.58 -16.63 15.50
CA LYS A 102 -28.83 -17.42 15.57
C LYS A 102 -29.71 -16.97 16.73
N LYS A 103 -31.04 -17.12 16.62
CA LYS A 103 -31.99 -16.78 17.70
C LYS A 103 -31.67 -17.51 19.03
N SER A 104 -31.26 -18.77 18.96
CA SER A 104 -30.84 -19.56 20.14
C SER A 104 -29.56 -19.00 20.77
N GLU A 105 -28.58 -18.61 19.97
CA GLU A 105 -27.34 -18.01 20.43
C GLU A 105 -27.58 -16.62 21.03
N LYS A 106 -28.40 -15.76 20.40
CA LYS A 106 -28.81 -14.45 20.96
C LYS A 106 -29.39 -14.59 22.37
N LYS A 107 -30.22 -15.61 22.60
CA LYS A 107 -30.78 -15.92 23.94
C LYS A 107 -29.70 -16.34 24.93
N ILE A 108 -28.74 -17.16 24.49
CA ILE A 108 -27.62 -17.61 25.33
C ILE A 108 -26.73 -16.41 25.69
N VAL A 109 -26.32 -15.61 24.70
CA VAL A 109 -25.48 -14.41 24.89
C VAL A 109 -26.10 -13.48 25.92
N SER A 110 -27.36 -13.08 25.74
CA SER A 110 -28.06 -12.22 26.69
C SER A 110 -28.14 -12.82 28.11
N THR A 111 -28.37 -14.13 28.21
CA THR A 111 -28.43 -14.83 29.50
C THR A 111 -27.06 -14.87 30.17
N ARG A 112 -25.99 -15.09 29.41
CA ARG A 112 -24.61 -15.20 29.91
C ARG A 112 -24.07 -13.85 30.33
N LEU A 113 -24.30 -12.80 29.55
CA LEU A 113 -23.92 -11.43 29.90
C LEU A 113 -24.62 -10.96 31.19
N ARG A 114 -25.93 -11.23 31.33
CA ARG A 114 -26.66 -10.93 32.58
C ARG A 114 -26.09 -11.67 33.78
N LYS A 115 -25.68 -12.93 33.60
CA LYS A 115 -25.02 -13.72 34.66
C LYS A 115 -23.64 -13.19 35.00
N ALA A 116 -22.85 -12.80 34.00
CA ALA A 116 -21.53 -12.19 34.19
C ALA A 116 -21.65 -10.90 35.00
N CYS A 117 -22.60 -10.01 34.65
CA CYS A 117 -22.90 -8.79 35.40
C CYS A 117 -23.21 -9.07 36.88
N LYS A 118 -24.17 -9.96 37.14
CA LYS A 118 -24.54 -10.35 38.52
C LYS A 118 -23.38 -10.97 39.30
N THR A 119 -22.57 -11.79 38.64
CA THR A 119 -21.42 -12.43 39.28
C THR A 119 -20.33 -11.40 39.60
N ALA A 120 -20.11 -10.43 38.71
CA ALA A 120 -19.16 -9.34 38.92
C ALA A 120 -19.66 -8.33 39.97
N GLU A 121 -20.96 -8.09 40.06
CA GLU A 121 -21.59 -7.28 41.12
C GLU A 121 -21.40 -7.94 42.48
N GLN A 122 -21.63 -9.25 42.57
CA GLN A 122 -21.35 -9.99 43.80
C GLN A 122 -19.86 -10.00 44.14
N LEU A 123 -18.98 -10.02 43.13
CA LEU A 123 -17.54 -9.94 43.32
C LEU A 123 -17.13 -8.59 43.95
N THR A 124 -17.64 -7.46 43.47
CA THR A 124 -17.32 -6.14 44.06
C THR A 124 -17.83 -6.02 45.51
N LEU A 125 -19.00 -6.60 45.82
CA LEU A 125 -19.52 -6.70 47.18
C LEU A 125 -18.66 -7.61 48.08
N LEU A 126 -18.20 -8.74 47.54
CA LEU A 126 -17.36 -9.69 48.25
C LEU A 126 -16.00 -9.07 48.61
N THR A 127 -15.41 -8.31 47.69
CA THR A 127 -14.06 -7.73 47.83
C THR A 127 -14.07 -6.31 48.43
N LYS A 128 -15.16 -5.88 49.06
CA LYS A 128 -15.29 -4.53 49.63
C LYS A 128 -14.24 -4.20 50.70
N ASN A 129 -13.75 -5.21 51.42
CA ASN A 129 -12.75 -5.12 52.49
C ASN A 129 -11.31 -5.32 52.00
N GLU A 130 -11.09 -5.48 50.68
CA GLU A 130 -9.75 -5.64 50.16
C GLU A 130 -8.87 -4.41 50.51
N GLY A 131 -7.66 -4.66 51.01
CA GLY A 131 -6.80 -3.60 51.53
C GLY A 131 -6.05 -2.86 50.44
N ASP A 132 -5.85 -3.49 49.28
CA ASP A 132 -5.22 -2.86 48.13
C ASP A 132 -6.25 -2.20 47.21
N ASP A 133 -6.24 -0.86 47.20
CA ASP A 133 -7.15 -0.04 46.39
C ASP A 133 -6.99 -0.29 44.89
N PHE A 134 -5.78 -0.63 44.42
CA PHE A 134 -5.55 -0.97 43.01
C PHE A 134 -6.24 -2.27 42.60
N THR A 135 -6.09 -3.33 43.41
CA THR A 135 -6.80 -4.60 43.21
C THR A 135 -8.33 -4.38 43.22
N ARG A 136 -8.84 -3.52 44.11
CA ARG A 136 -10.28 -3.17 44.16
C ARG A 136 -10.72 -2.41 42.92
N ALA A 137 -9.93 -1.44 42.46
CA ALA A 137 -10.21 -0.69 41.25
C ALA A 137 -10.27 -1.64 40.03
N GLU A 138 -9.36 -2.60 39.92
CA GLU A 138 -9.39 -3.61 38.86
C GLU A 138 -10.66 -4.48 38.88
N TYR A 139 -11.15 -4.89 40.05
CA TYR A 139 -12.44 -5.60 40.16
C TYR A 139 -13.62 -4.72 39.73
N ALA A 140 -13.61 -3.44 40.11
CA ALA A 140 -14.65 -2.49 39.71
C ALA A 140 -14.62 -2.21 38.20
N ILE A 141 -13.43 -2.05 37.60
CA ILE A 141 -13.25 -1.92 36.15
C ILE A 141 -13.84 -3.15 35.44
N TYR A 142 -13.47 -4.36 35.89
CA TYR A 142 -13.98 -5.59 35.31
C TYR A 142 -15.52 -5.70 35.39
N HIS A 143 -16.12 -5.25 36.50
CA HIS A 143 -17.56 -5.20 36.66
C HIS A 143 -18.23 -4.22 35.67
N LYS A 144 -17.68 -3.01 35.53
CA LYS A 144 -18.18 -2.01 34.57
C LYS A 144 -18.08 -2.51 33.12
N LEU A 145 -16.99 -3.19 32.76
CA LEU A 145 -16.85 -3.84 31.45
C LEU A 145 -17.91 -4.93 31.20
N CYS A 146 -18.29 -5.69 32.23
CA CYS A 146 -19.40 -6.64 32.12
C CYS A 146 -20.73 -5.93 31.85
N ILE A 147 -20.99 -4.81 32.53
CA ILE A 147 -22.20 -3.99 32.36
C ILE A 147 -22.27 -3.45 30.93
N VAL A 148 -21.20 -2.82 30.45
CA VAL A 148 -21.13 -2.26 29.10
C VAL A 148 -21.37 -3.34 28.04
N SER A 149 -20.72 -4.51 28.20
CA SER A 149 -20.92 -5.65 27.30
C SER A 149 -22.36 -6.18 27.30
N TYR A 150 -23.07 -6.06 28.42
CA TYR A 150 -24.49 -6.44 28.52
C TYR A 150 -25.40 -5.40 27.87
N PHE A 151 -25.17 -4.10 28.13
CA PHE A 151 -25.97 -3.02 27.58
C PHE A 151 -25.85 -2.92 26.06
N SER A 152 -24.66 -3.09 25.48
CA SER A 152 -24.46 -3.06 24.03
C SER A 152 -25.23 -4.17 23.28
N MET A 153 -25.58 -5.27 23.95
CA MET A 153 -26.25 -6.44 23.36
C MET A 153 -27.76 -6.50 23.66
N CYS A 154 -28.32 -5.53 24.40
CA CYS A 154 -29.73 -5.52 24.78
C CYS A 154 -30.63 -4.96 23.66
N LYS A 155 -31.48 -5.83 23.08
CA LYS A 155 -32.36 -5.54 21.92
C LYS A 155 -33.20 -4.25 21.94
N PRO A 156 -33.77 -3.75 23.06
CA PRO A 156 -34.62 -2.57 23.01
C PRO A 156 -33.85 -1.24 23.19
N SER A 157 -32.59 -1.13 22.74
CA SER A 157 -31.91 0.16 22.60
C SER A 157 -30.48 0.07 22.08
N LYS A 158 -30.20 0.73 20.95
CA LYS A 158 -28.92 1.43 20.76
C LYS A 158 -28.92 2.81 21.46
N THR A 159 -30.08 3.26 22.00
CA THR A 159 -30.33 4.64 22.48
C THR A 159 -30.59 4.81 23.99
N ARG A 160 -31.31 3.91 24.65
CA ARG A 160 -31.64 3.91 26.10
C ARG A 160 -30.43 3.84 27.03
N TYR A 161 -29.40 3.06 26.69
CA TYR A 161 -28.22 2.88 27.55
C TYR A 161 -26.99 3.63 27.03
N THR A 162 -27.19 4.56 26.09
CA THR A 162 -26.10 5.30 25.44
C THR A 162 -25.30 6.07 26.46
N ASP A 163 -25.98 6.88 27.28
CA ASP A 163 -25.35 7.72 28.28
C ASP A 163 -24.65 6.89 29.35
N GLU A 164 -25.27 5.78 29.79
CA GLU A 164 -24.65 4.87 30.74
C GLU A 164 -23.42 4.15 30.15
N ILE A 165 -23.47 3.69 28.90
CA ILE A 165 -22.30 3.07 28.24
C ILE A 165 -21.16 4.08 28.16
N ALA A 166 -21.44 5.30 27.70
CA ALA A 166 -20.44 6.35 27.56
C ALA A 166 -19.83 6.76 28.90
N LYS A 167 -20.68 6.91 29.94
CA LYS A 167 -20.25 7.17 31.32
C LYS A 167 -19.34 6.04 31.82
N GLU A 168 -19.80 4.79 31.81
CA GLU A 168 -19.06 3.66 32.37
C GLU A 168 -17.71 3.43 31.67
N LEU A 169 -17.68 3.54 30.34
CA LEU A 169 -16.44 3.44 29.58
C LEU A 169 -15.48 4.59 29.87
N SER A 170 -15.98 5.81 30.05
CA SER A 170 -15.15 6.96 30.42
C SER A 170 -14.44 6.73 31.76
N LEU A 171 -15.17 6.23 32.76
CA LEU A 171 -14.60 5.91 34.07
C LEU A 171 -13.57 4.77 33.97
N VAL A 172 -13.87 3.75 33.17
CA VAL A 172 -12.94 2.62 32.93
C VAL A 172 -11.65 3.10 32.26
N ILE A 173 -11.74 3.87 31.17
CA ILE A 173 -10.57 4.32 30.41
C ILE A 173 -9.68 5.24 31.26
N ALA A 174 -10.27 6.21 31.97
CA ALA A 174 -9.52 7.08 32.89
C ALA A 174 -8.80 6.25 33.97
N SER A 175 -9.49 5.29 34.57
CA SER A 175 -8.92 4.42 35.59
C SER A 175 -7.80 3.54 35.02
N LEU A 176 -7.97 2.96 33.82
CA LEU A 176 -6.95 2.14 33.17
C LEU A 176 -5.68 2.93 32.86
N GLN A 177 -5.82 4.15 32.32
CA GLN A 177 -4.69 5.06 32.08
C GLN A 177 -3.96 5.39 33.37
N TYR A 178 -4.69 5.63 34.46
CA TYR A 178 -4.10 5.85 35.77
C TYR A 178 -3.35 4.62 36.29
N LEU A 179 -3.98 3.45 36.28
CA LEU A 179 -3.37 2.19 36.74
C LEU A 179 -2.13 1.82 35.90
N GLN A 180 -2.14 2.11 34.61
CA GLN A 180 -0.98 1.97 33.72
C GLN A 180 0.15 2.92 34.13
N SER A 181 -0.15 4.20 34.42
CA SER A 181 0.86 5.18 34.87
C SER A 181 1.55 4.80 36.19
N LYS A 182 0.88 3.98 37.00
CA LYS A 182 1.40 3.43 38.27
C LYS A 182 2.01 2.04 38.12
N GLU A 183 2.15 1.55 36.89
CA GLU A 183 2.69 0.22 36.54
C GLU A 183 1.95 -0.94 37.24
N LYS A 184 0.67 -0.75 37.58
CA LYS A 184 -0.18 -1.78 38.20
C LYS A 184 -0.82 -2.68 37.16
N VAL A 185 -1.20 -2.10 36.03
CA VAL A 185 -1.68 -2.84 34.86
C VAL A 185 -0.64 -2.73 33.75
N GLY A 186 -0.28 -3.86 33.14
CA GLY A 186 0.68 -3.89 32.04
C GLY A 186 0.19 -3.07 30.84
N SER A 187 1.11 -2.36 30.18
CA SER A 187 0.79 -1.45 29.07
C SER A 187 -0.01 -2.14 27.96
N GLU A 188 0.36 -3.37 27.60
CA GLU A 188 -0.32 -4.17 26.57
C GLU A 188 -1.76 -4.52 26.94
N VAL A 189 -2.02 -4.79 28.23
CA VAL A 189 -3.35 -5.13 28.73
C VAL A 189 -4.25 -3.89 28.73
N ALA A 190 -3.73 -2.76 29.23
CA ALA A 190 -4.46 -1.50 29.22
C ALA A 190 -4.78 -1.06 27.78
N SER A 191 -3.81 -1.08 26.87
CA SER A 191 -4.02 -0.71 25.46
C SER A 191 -4.99 -1.67 24.76
N SER A 192 -4.92 -2.97 25.04
CA SER A 192 -5.85 -3.96 24.49
C SER A 192 -7.29 -3.67 24.90
N ILE A 193 -7.54 -3.43 26.20
CA ILE A 193 -8.89 -3.10 26.69
C ILE A 193 -9.36 -1.76 26.13
N ILE A 194 -8.52 -0.72 26.15
CA ILE A 194 -8.89 0.61 25.64
C ILE A 194 -9.24 0.50 24.15
N SER A 195 -8.38 -0.11 23.33
CA SER A 195 -8.64 -0.27 21.90
C SER A 195 -9.91 -1.08 21.60
N GLN A 196 -10.23 -2.08 22.43
CA GLN A 196 -11.44 -2.89 22.29
C GLN A 196 -12.72 -2.08 22.53
N PHE A 197 -12.70 -1.10 23.43
CA PHE A 197 -13.89 -0.39 23.86
C PHE A 197 -13.93 1.09 23.45
N GLU A 198 -12.86 1.64 22.88
CA GLU A 198 -12.80 3.04 22.46
C GLU A 198 -13.80 3.35 21.35
N TYR A 199 -13.96 2.46 20.37
CA TYR A 199 -14.98 2.62 19.33
C TYR A 199 -16.38 2.67 19.92
N LEU A 200 -16.69 1.76 20.84
CA LEU A 200 -17.98 1.73 21.55
C LEU A 200 -18.19 3.00 22.39
N LEU A 201 -17.15 3.54 23.03
CA LEU A 201 -17.23 4.83 23.71
C LEU A 201 -17.57 5.95 22.71
N ARG A 202 -16.89 6.04 21.57
CA ARG A 202 -17.16 7.09 20.57
C ARG A 202 -18.55 6.97 19.95
N GLN A 203 -19.04 5.76 19.76
CA GLN A 203 -20.39 5.50 19.24
C GLN A 203 -21.47 6.01 20.19
N HIS A 204 -21.24 5.91 21.50
CA HIS A 204 -22.21 6.28 22.53
C HIS A 204 -21.94 7.63 23.21
N ALA A 205 -20.74 8.19 23.08
CA ALA A 205 -20.50 9.59 23.37
C ALA A 205 -21.31 10.42 22.36
N ASN A 206 -21.83 11.58 22.80
CA ASN A 206 -22.57 12.49 21.92
C ASN A 206 -21.87 12.65 20.57
N ALA A 207 -22.65 12.76 19.50
CA ALA A 207 -22.18 12.79 18.11
C ALA A 207 -21.20 13.94 17.77
N GLU A 208 -20.75 14.72 18.75
CA GLU A 208 -19.82 15.85 18.65
C GLU A 208 -18.40 15.52 19.13
N VAL A 209 -18.16 14.32 19.68
CA VAL A 209 -16.84 13.91 20.20
C VAL A 209 -16.05 13.20 19.08
N PHE A 210 -15.30 13.96 18.28
CA PHE A 210 -14.61 13.46 17.08
C PHE A 210 -13.10 13.29 17.27
N THR A 211 -12.49 14.20 18.03
CA THR A 211 -11.04 14.29 18.18
C THR A 211 -10.53 13.60 19.45
N THR A 212 -9.25 13.20 19.48
CA THR A 212 -8.66 12.62 20.69
C THR A 212 -8.71 13.59 21.88
N SER A 213 -8.57 14.90 21.64
CA SER A 213 -8.71 15.93 22.67
C SER A 213 -10.16 16.07 23.17
N GLU A 214 -11.15 16.03 22.27
CA GLU A 214 -12.57 16.00 22.66
C GLU A 214 -12.91 14.73 23.44
N VAL A 215 -12.41 13.56 23.04
CA VAL A 215 -12.59 12.30 23.78
C VAL A 215 -11.99 12.43 25.18
N ARG A 216 -10.77 12.96 25.31
CA ARG A 216 -10.14 13.18 26.62
C ARG A 216 -10.92 14.19 27.48
N ARG A 217 -11.43 15.27 26.89
CA ARG A 217 -12.28 16.26 27.56
C ARG A 217 -13.59 15.63 28.04
N PHE A 218 -14.24 14.85 27.18
CA PHE A 218 -15.45 14.12 27.51
C PHE A 218 -15.21 13.14 28.67
N ILE A 219 -14.12 12.37 28.62
CA ILE A 219 -13.73 11.46 29.71
C ILE A 219 -13.52 12.24 31.01
N ALA A 220 -12.75 13.33 30.98
CA ALA A 220 -12.51 14.17 32.15
C ALA A 220 -13.81 14.76 32.73
N GLU A 221 -14.74 15.18 31.87
CA GLU A 221 -16.06 15.67 32.27
C GLU A 221 -16.89 14.58 32.95
N GLN A 222 -16.97 13.38 32.36
CA GLN A 222 -17.70 12.25 32.94
C GLN A 222 -17.14 11.83 34.30
N VAL A 223 -15.82 11.86 34.46
CA VAL A 223 -15.16 11.58 35.75
C VAL A 223 -15.49 12.66 36.80
N ARG A 224 -15.52 13.95 36.41
CA ARG A 224 -15.92 15.05 37.31
C ARG A 224 -17.38 14.91 37.75
N GLN A 225 -18.28 14.64 36.81
CA GLN A 225 -19.71 14.49 37.09
C GLN A 225 -20.01 13.26 37.96
N SER A 226 -19.20 12.21 37.87
CA SER A 226 -19.38 10.95 38.60
C SER A 226 -18.42 10.81 39.79
N SER A 227 -18.14 11.91 40.49
CA SER A 227 -17.23 11.92 41.66
C SER A 227 -17.70 11.05 42.82
N ASP A 228 -18.99 10.70 42.86
CA ASP A 228 -19.61 9.80 43.83
C ASP A 228 -19.42 8.31 43.48
N ASP A 229 -19.01 7.97 42.26
CA ASP A 229 -18.81 6.60 41.83
C ASP A 229 -17.69 5.90 42.62
N ALA A 230 -17.93 4.64 43.01
CA ALA A 230 -17.00 3.87 43.82
C ALA A 230 -15.62 3.70 43.17
N LEU A 231 -15.54 3.57 41.84
CA LEU A 231 -14.26 3.45 41.14
C LEU A 231 -13.49 4.77 41.18
N VAL A 232 -14.17 5.90 40.94
CA VAL A 232 -13.57 7.24 40.98
C VAL A 232 -13.04 7.53 42.39
N GLN A 233 -13.80 7.21 43.43
CA GLN A 233 -13.35 7.37 44.82
C GLN A 233 -12.10 6.54 45.13
N LEU A 234 -11.99 5.31 44.62
CA LEU A 234 -10.82 4.45 44.83
C LEU A 234 -9.55 5.03 44.18
N ILE A 235 -9.64 5.46 42.92
CA ILE A 235 -8.48 6.02 42.21
C ILE A 235 -8.08 7.39 42.77
N SER A 236 -9.05 8.23 43.17
CA SER A 236 -8.78 9.55 43.76
C SER A 236 -8.08 9.42 45.12
N ARG A 237 -8.51 8.49 45.97
CA ARG A 237 -7.79 8.16 47.23
C ARG A 237 -6.37 7.68 46.99
N SER A 238 -6.16 7.01 45.86
CA SER A 238 -4.85 6.50 45.44
C SER A 238 -3.98 7.57 44.76
N GLY A 239 -4.44 8.82 44.62
CA GLY A 239 -3.69 9.94 44.04
C GLY A 239 -3.99 10.28 42.58
N TYR A 240 -5.14 9.86 42.04
CA TYR A 240 -5.61 10.31 40.73
C TYR A 240 -6.18 11.73 40.81
N GLU A 241 -5.70 12.61 39.93
CA GLU A 241 -6.24 13.95 39.72
C GLU A 241 -6.80 14.05 38.31
N VAL A 242 -7.98 14.66 38.16
CA VAL A 242 -8.58 14.87 36.84
C VAL A 242 -7.74 15.90 36.09
N PRO A 243 -7.32 15.62 34.84
CA PRO A 243 -6.55 16.57 34.04
C PRO A 243 -7.27 17.91 33.87
N LEU A 244 -6.54 19.02 34.05
CA LEU A 244 -7.02 20.38 33.83
C LEU A 244 -7.27 20.64 32.34
N GLU A 245 -8.25 21.47 32.02
CA GLU A 245 -8.70 21.76 30.64
C GLU A 245 -7.56 22.22 29.73
N GLU A 246 -6.63 23.02 30.25
CA GLU A 246 -5.43 23.49 29.52
C GLU A 246 -4.48 22.35 29.12
N SER A 247 -4.39 21.29 29.92
CA SER A 247 -3.55 20.11 29.64
C SER A 247 -4.17 19.16 28.60
N LEU A 248 -5.47 19.30 28.34
CA LEU A 248 -6.23 18.50 27.38
C LEU A 248 -6.18 19.08 25.96
N MET A 249 -5.79 20.35 25.84
CA MET A 249 -5.52 21.03 24.58
C MET A 249 -4.17 20.56 24.02
N GLY A 250 -4.13 19.35 23.46
CA GLY A 250 -3.05 18.98 22.54
C GLY A 250 -3.02 19.96 21.37
N SER A 251 -1.85 20.19 20.77
CA SER A 251 -1.69 21.17 19.68
C SER A 251 -2.77 20.99 18.62
N GLU A 252 -3.75 21.90 18.58
CA GLU A 252 -4.85 21.87 17.62
C GLU A 252 -4.29 22.11 16.21
N LYS A 253 -3.85 21.04 15.57
CA LYS A 253 -3.53 21.03 14.15
C LYS A 253 -4.50 20.05 13.46
N SER A 254 -5.53 20.66 12.89
CA SER A 254 -6.54 20.11 11.97
C SER A 254 -7.72 19.32 12.56
N SER A 255 -8.88 19.97 12.57
CA SER A 255 -10.20 19.37 12.81
C SER A 255 -10.88 19.11 11.45
N LEU A 256 -10.30 18.26 10.61
CA LEU A 256 -10.97 17.85 9.36
C LEU A 256 -12.15 16.95 9.73
N LYS A 257 -13.37 17.48 9.64
CA LYS A 257 -14.61 16.78 10.03
C LYS A 257 -15.28 16.04 8.87
N GLU A 258 -15.07 16.53 7.65
CA GLU A 258 -15.71 16.00 6.44
C GLU A 258 -14.79 16.20 5.24
N VAL A 259 -14.81 15.23 4.32
CA VAL A 259 -14.19 15.36 3.01
C VAL A 259 -15.28 15.43 1.95
N GLN A 260 -15.06 16.29 0.95
CA GLN A 260 -15.89 16.37 -0.24
C GLN A 260 -15.22 15.55 -1.34
N TRP A 261 -15.94 14.57 -1.88
CA TRP A 261 -15.49 13.73 -2.99
C TRP A 261 -16.50 13.77 -4.13
N ARG A 262 -16.23 14.67 -5.09
CA ARG A 262 -17.16 14.99 -6.20
C ARG A 262 -18.55 15.33 -5.66
N ARG A 263 -19.58 14.54 -6.00
CA ARG A 263 -20.97 14.73 -5.52
C ARG A 263 -21.25 14.14 -4.15
N PHE A 264 -20.29 13.44 -3.57
CA PHE A 264 -20.42 12.75 -2.29
C PHE A 264 -19.70 13.53 -1.19
N SER A 265 -20.22 13.43 0.02
CA SER A 265 -19.53 13.91 1.21
C SER A 265 -19.40 12.80 2.22
N ALA A 266 -18.27 12.76 2.94
CA ALA A 266 -17.99 11.70 3.89
C ALA A 266 -17.43 12.27 5.18
N LYS A 267 -18.05 11.89 6.30
CA LYS A 267 -17.61 12.29 7.64
C LYS A 267 -16.37 11.53 8.04
N VAL A 268 -15.37 12.25 8.53
CA VAL A 268 -14.13 11.66 9.08
C VAL A 268 -14.33 11.44 10.57
N ARG A 269 -14.47 10.18 10.98
CA ARG A 269 -14.74 9.79 12.38
C ARG A 269 -13.47 9.51 13.19
N ASP A 270 -12.40 9.12 12.52
CA ASP A 270 -11.11 8.86 13.16
C ASP A 270 -10.23 10.12 13.10
N SER A 271 -9.82 10.59 14.27
CA SER A 271 -8.93 11.73 14.45
C SER A 271 -7.56 11.51 13.84
N LYS A 272 -7.04 10.27 13.86
CA LYS A 272 -5.74 9.98 13.27
C LYS A 272 -5.81 10.04 11.75
N VAL A 273 -6.89 9.52 11.17
CA VAL A 273 -7.17 9.63 9.73
C VAL A 273 -7.33 11.10 9.33
N ALA A 274 -8.07 11.90 10.12
CA ALA A 274 -8.24 13.33 9.87
C ALA A 274 -6.90 14.11 9.84
N GLU A 275 -6.02 13.83 10.80
CA GLU A 275 -4.67 14.42 10.88
C GLU A 275 -3.84 14.03 9.65
N LEU A 276 -3.77 12.75 9.31
CA LEU A 276 -2.97 12.25 8.19
C LEU A 276 -3.45 12.79 6.84
N ILE A 277 -4.77 12.88 6.63
CA ILE A 277 -5.33 13.51 5.42
C ILE A 277 -4.95 14.98 5.35
N SER A 278 -5.04 15.70 6.47
CA SER A 278 -4.71 17.13 6.52
C SER A 278 -3.21 17.38 6.28
N GLU A 279 -2.34 16.56 6.88
CA GLU A 279 -0.90 16.59 6.62
C GLU A 279 -0.59 16.30 5.15
N ALA A 280 -1.23 15.28 4.56
CA ALA A 280 -1.04 14.95 3.15
C ALA A 280 -1.51 16.07 2.21
N ALA A 281 -2.63 16.73 2.54
CA ALA A 281 -3.18 17.83 1.76
C ALA A 281 -2.28 19.08 1.81
N GLN A 282 -1.62 19.35 2.93
CA GLN A 282 -0.69 20.49 3.09
C GLN A 282 0.62 20.34 2.32
N ILE A 283 1.00 19.11 1.94
CA ILE A 283 2.20 18.89 1.15
C ILE A 283 1.88 19.22 -0.31
N GLU A 284 2.39 20.36 -0.78
CA GLU A 284 2.43 20.72 -2.21
C GLU A 284 3.80 20.32 -2.79
N PRO A 285 3.89 19.20 -3.54
CA PRO A 285 5.18 18.68 -3.97
C PRO A 285 5.77 19.55 -5.10
N THR A 286 6.96 20.08 -4.84
CA THR A 286 7.79 20.78 -5.84
C THR A 286 8.95 19.90 -6.34
N ASP A 287 9.36 18.92 -5.53
CA ASP A 287 10.41 17.95 -5.86
C ASP A 287 9.93 16.49 -5.73
N LEU A 288 10.60 15.57 -6.44
CA LEU A 288 10.28 14.14 -6.45
C LEU A 288 10.30 13.50 -5.05
N ALA A 289 11.16 13.99 -4.14
CA ALA A 289 11.23 13.47 -2.78
C ALA A 289 9.98 13.81 -1.95
N GLN A 290 9.33 14.95 -2.20
CA GLN A 290 8.14 15.38 -1.47
C GLN A 290 6.91 14.54 -1.84
N PHE A 291 6.86 13.99 -3.05
CA PHE A 291 5.82 13.03 -3.45
C PHE A 291 5.87 11.75 -2.60
N SER A 292 7.07 11.25 -2.24
CA SER A 292 7.20 10.08 -1.38
C SER A 292 6.63 10.33 0.02
N ASN A 293 6.90 11.50 0.61
CA ASN A 293 6.34 11.88 1.90
C ASN A 293 4.82 12.01 1.86
N LYS A 294 4.29 12.67 0.82
CA LYS A 294 2.84 12.80 0.61
C LYS A 294 2.17 11.43 0.43
N LEU A 295 2.79 10.54 -0.35
CA LEU A 295 2.28 9.19 -0.58
C LEU A 295 2.29 8.36 0.71
N ALA A 296 3.34 8.44 1.51
CA ALA A 296 3.43 7.75 2.80
C ALA A 296 2.26 8.16 3.73
N LYS A 297 1.93 9.46 3.79
CA LYS A 297 0.80 9.96 4.57
C LYS A 297 -0.54 9.42 4.09
N TRP A 298 -0.75 9.34 2.77
CA TRP A 298 -1.96 8.71 2.23
C TRP A 298 -2.03 7.21 2.52
N GLN A 299 -0.90 6.51 2.50
CA GLN A 299 -0.83 5.08 2.84
C GLN A 299 -1.11 4.84 4.32
N GLU A 300 -0.50 5.62 5.22
CA GLU A 300 -0.78 5.59 6.66
C GLU A 300 -2.27 5.89 6.93
N ALA A 301 -2.88 6.86 6.22
CA ALA A 301 -4.30 7.17 6.35
C ALA A 301 -5.19 6.01 5.88
N ALA A 302 -4.83 5.35 4.78
CA ALA A 302 -5.57 4.21 4.25
C ALA A 302 -5.52 3.00 5.20
N GLU A 303 -4.35 2.73 5.79
CA GLU A 303 -4.17 1.65 6.77
C GLU A 303 -4.94 1.93 8.05
N ALA A 304 -4.79 3.15 8.62
CA ALA A 304 -5.53 3.56 9.80
C ALA A 304 -7.05 3.46 9.60
N HIS A 305 -7.56 3.95 8.47
CA HIS A 305 -8.99 3.88 8.15
C HIS A 305 -9.46 2.43 7.90
N SER A 306 -8.61 1.58 7.32
CA SER A 306 -8.93 0.14 7.16
C SER A 306 -9.04 -0.56 8.52
N ILE A 307 -8.14 -0.25 9.45
CA ILE A 307 -8.21 -0.77 10.83
C ILE A 307 -9.47 -0.28 11.52
N PHE A 308 -9.82 1.00 11.35
CA PHE A 308 -11.05 1.58 11.90
C PHE A 308 -12.31 0.87 11.37
N ILE A 309 -12.41 0.66 10.05
CA ILE A 309 -13.52 -0.10 9.44
C ILE A 309 -13.58 -1.52 10.01
N ALA A 310 -12.44 -2.21 10.10
CA ALA A 310 -12.38 -3.57 10.63
C ALA A 310 -12.76 -3.66 12.12
N GLN A 311 -12.50 -2.63 12.92
CA GLN A 311 -12.96 -2.53 14.30
C GLN A 311 -14.46 -2.28 14.38
N LYS A 312 -14.98 -1.37 13.56
CA LYS A 312 -16.42 -1.10 13.46
C LYS A 312 -17.22 -2.34 13.07
N GLU A 313 -16.77 -3.09 12.07
CA GLU A 313 -17.38 -4.36 11.65
C GLU A 313 -17.36 -5.44 12.75
N ARG A 314 -16.43 -5.34 13.72
CA ARG A 314 -16.48 -6.21 14.90
C ARG A 314 -17.66 -5.81 15.78
N ASP A 315 -17.86 -4.53 16.05
CA ASP A 315 -18.75 -4.10 17.12
C ASP A 315 -20.21 -3.93 16.69
N ASP A 316 -20.48 -3.62 15.41
CA ASP A 316 -21.83 -3.47 14.87
C ASP A 316 -22.36 -4.78 14.21
N GLU A 317 -23.50 -5.31 14.68
CA GLU A 317 -24.18 -6.50 14.11
C GLU A 317 -25.01 -6.20 12.84
N ASP A 318 -25.09 -4.94 12.41
CA ASP A 318 -25.90 -4.52 11.26
C ASP A 318 -25.00 -4.31 10.02
N GLU A 319 -25.45 -4.81 8.87
CA GLU A 319 -24.73 -4.85 7.57
C GLU A 319 -24.38 -3.49 6.94
N ASP A 320 -24.74 -2.37 7.58
CA ASP A 320 -24.40 -1.03 7.08
C ASP A 320 -22.97 -0.67 7.47
N ILE A 321 -22.00 -1.21 6.72
CA ILE A 321 -20.72 -0.51 6.56
C ILE A 321 -21.09 0.89 6.08
N GLY A 322 -20.88 1.89 6.93
CA GLY A 322 -21.37 3.24 6.70
C GLY A 322 -20.89 3.71 5.33
N GLU A 323 -21.82 4.14 4.47
CA GLU A 323 -21.55 4.67 3.13
C GLU A 323 -20.37 5.68 3.16
N ASP A 324 -20.38 6.54 4.17
CA ASP A 324 -19.29 7.48 4.51
C ASP A 324 -17.90 6.83 4.58
N ASP A 325 -17.76 5.65 5.21
CA ASP A 325 -16.47 5.00 5.42
C ASP A 325 -15.91 4.45 4.10
N GLN A 326 -16.78 3.96 3.20
CA GLN A 326 -16.40 3.52 1.86
C GLN A 326 -16.06 4.70 0.94
N ILE A 327 -16.83 5.79 1.03
CA ILE A 327 -16.53 7.04 0.30
C ILE A 327 -15.19 7.60 0.77
N LEU A 328 -14.94 7.64 2.08
CA LEU A 328 -13.67 8.12 2.64
C LEU A 328 -12.49 7.25 2.21
N MET A 329 -12.64 5.92 2.22
CA MET A 329 -11.61 5.00 1.72
C MET A 329 -11.30 5.24 0.23
N THR A 330 -12.36 5.44 -0.58
CA THR A 330 -12.23 5.78 -2.00
C THR A 330 -11.50 7.10 -2.20
N TYR A 331 -11.85 8.14 -1.44
CA TYR A 331 -11.18 9.44 -1.46
C TYR A 331 -9.69 9.33 -1.15
N ILE A 332 -9.32 8.59 -0.09
CA ILE A 332 -7.92 8.38 0.30
C ILE A 332 -7.14 7.67 -0.81
N ARG A 333 -7.69 6.57 -1.35
CA ARG A 333 -7.06 5.80 -2.43
C ARG A 333 -6.92 6.61 -3.71
N TYR A 334 -7.96 7.35 -4.08
CA TYR A 334 -7.94 8.24 -5.25
C TYR A 334 -6.78 9.24 -5.15
N ASN A 335 -6.63 9.93 -4.02
CA ASN A 335 -5.53 10.88 -3.82
C ASN A 335 -4.15 10.21 -3.76
N SER A 336 -4.05 8.99 -3.22
CA SER A 336 -2.83 8.19 -3.22
C SER A 336 -2.37 7.84 -4.65
N HIS A 337 -3.27 7.31 -5.48
CA HIS A 337 -2.98 6.99 -6.87
C HIS A 337 -2.64 8.25 -7.66
N PHE A 338 -3.39 9.34 -7.50
CA PHE A 338 -3.10 10.60 -8.21
C PHE A 338 -1.78 11.24 -7.79
N THR A 339 -1.37 11.13 -6.52
CA THR A 339 -0.04 11.57 -6.07
C THR A 339 1.06 10.80 -6.84
N THR A 340 0.85 9.51 -7.09
CA THR A 340 1.78 8.67 -7.87
C THR A 340 1.77 9.03 -9.35
N ILE A 341 0.58 9.22 -9.94
CA ILE A 341 0.41 9.60 -11.34
C ILE A 341 1.07 10.96 -11.61
N GLN A 342 0.90 11.95 -10.75
CA GLN A 342 1.52 13.27 -10.88
C GLN A 342 3.05 13.20 -10.87
N ARG A 343 3.62 12.40 -9.96
CA ARG A 343 5.07 12.15 -9.91
C ARG A 343 5.55 11.54 -11.23
N ASP A 344 4.84 10.53 -11.73
CA ASP A 344 5.22 9.80 -12.93
C ASP A 344 5.00 10.64 -14.20
N ASP A 345 4.01 11.55 -14.23
CA ASP A 345 3.84 12.53 -15.31
C ASP A 345 5.06 13.45 -15.40
N ILE A 346 5.56 13.98 -14.29
CA ILE A 346 6.78 14.82 -14.29
C ILE A 346 7.97 14.05 -14.88
N VAL A 347 8.13 12.78 -14.51
CA VAL A 347 9.18 11.92 -15.06
C VAL A 347 8.96 11.67 -16.55
N PHE A 348 7.73 11.40 -16.97
CA PHE A 348 7.35 11.23 -18.36
C PHE A 348 7.67 12.48 -19.19
N GLN A 349 7.28 13.68 -18.74
CA GLN A 349 7.55 14.93 -19.45
C GLN A 349 9.06 15.18 -19.61
N LYS A 350 9.86 14.85 -18.58
CA LYS A 350 11.33 14.90 -18.65
C LYS A 350 11.89 13.92 -19.70
N LEU A 351 11.41 12.68 -19.70
CA LEU A 351 11.82 11.67 -20.68
C LEU A 351 11.39 12.04 -22.09
N TRP A 352 10.20 12.60 -22.25
CA TRP A 352 9.68 13.09 -23.53
C TRP A 352 10.49 14.26 -24.09
N SER A 353 10.85 15.23 -23.25
CA SER A 353 11.77 16.31 -23.65
C SER A 353 13.13 15.76 -24.10
N GLN A 354 13.66 14.76 -23.41
CA GLN A 354 14.91 14.10 -23.79
C GLN A 354 14.78 13.32 -25.11
N TRP A 355 13.62 12.68 -25.35
CA TRP A 355 13.31 12.01 -26.61
C TRP A 355 13.34 12.98 -27.78
N ASN A 356 12.66 14.11 -27.68
CA ASN A 356 12.63 15.13 -28.74
C ASN A 356 14.02 15.72 -29.03
N LYS A 357 14.88 15.85 -28.01
CA LYS A 357 16.27 16.29 -28.17
C LYS A 357 17.21 15.19 -28.73
N SER A 358 16.76 13.94 -28.81
CA SER A 358 17.60 12.79 -29.17
C SER A 358 17.73 12.53 -30.67
N ALA A 359 17.23 13.43 -31.54
CA ALA A 359 17.16 13.26 -32.99
C ALA A 359 18.45 12.74 -33.64
N ASN A 360 19.63 13.20 -33.18
CA ASN A 360 20.95 12.87 -33.74
C ASN A 360 21.75 11.81 -32.94
N LYS A 361 21.14 11.14 -31.96
CA LYS A 361 21.82 10.11 -31.14
C LYS A 361 21.82 8.74 -31.81
N SER A 362 22.78 7.90 -31.42
CA SER A 362 22.87 6.49 -31.85
C SER A 362 21.56 5.73 -31.61
N LYS A 363 21.26 4.79 -32.50
CA LYS A 363 20.07 3.92 -32.44
C LYS A 363 19.92 3.18 -31.11
N SER A 364 21.03 2.77 -30.49
CA SER A 364 21.03 2.14 -29.16
C SER A 364 20.52 3.09 -28.08
N SER A 365 20.95 4.35 -28.10
CA SER A 365 20.51 5.38 -27.15
C SER A 365 19.02 5.70 -27.31
N LYS A 366 18.50 5.76 -28.54
CA LYS A 366 17.06 5.94 -28.78
C LYS A 366 16.26 4.74 -28.27
N LEU A 367 16.73 3.50 -28.50
CA LEU A 367 16.03 2.31 -28.01
C LEU A 367 15.98 2.25 -26.48
N THR A 368 17.06 2.63 -25.78
CA THR A 368 17.04 2.73 -24.32
C THR A 368 16.01 3.75 -23.84
N LYS A 369 15.96 4.93 -24.47
CA LYS A 369 14.97 5.96 -24.14
C LYS A 369 13.53 5.52 -24.40
N PHE A 370 13.29 4.80 -25.49
CA PHE A 370 11.99 4.18 -25.76
C PHE A 370 11.57 3.24 -24.62
N LYS A 371 12.45 2.35 -24.16
CA LYS A 371 12.14 1.43 -23.05
C LYS A 371 11.88 2.15 -21.73
N GLU A 372 12.60 3.25 -21.45
CA GLU A 372 12.34 4.09 -20.27
C GLU A 372 10.95 4.73 -20.35
N ILE A 373 10.56 5.25 -21.52
CA ILE A 373 9.23 5.84 -21.77
C ILE A 373 8.14 4.75 -21.72
N GLU A 374 8.37 3.60 -22.34
CA GLU A 374 7.45 2.46 -22.31
C GLU A 374 7.14 2.04 -20.87
N ARG A 375 8.18 1.93 -20.02
CA ARG A 375 8.01 1.58 -18.61
C ARG A 375 7.19 2.62 -17.85
N ILE A 376 7.47 3.92 -18.02
CA ILE A 376 6.72 4.95 -17.29
C ILE A 376 5.28 5.06 -17.79
N VAL A 377 5.05 4.92 -19.10
CA VAL A 377 3.70 4.92 -19.70
C VAL A 377 2.90 3.70 -19.23
N HIS A 378 3.53 2.53 -19.13
CA HIS A 378 2.89 1.34 -18.56
C HIS A 378 2.46 1.59 -17.12
N ASN A 379 3.35 2.11 -16.27
CA ASN A 379 3.01 2.45 -14.89
C ASN A 379 1.86 3.46 -14.80
N LEU A 380 1.92 4.55 -15.57
CA LEU A 380 0.86 5.57 -15.63
C LEU A 380 -0.49 4.96 -16.05
N THR A 381 -0.49 4.10 -17.07
CA THR A 381 -1.70 3.43 -17.54
C THR A 381 -2.26 2.49 -16.47
N THR A 382 -1.40 1.73 -15.77
CA THR A 382 -1.81 0.85 -14.67
C THR A 382 -2.43 1.65 -13.53
N TYR A 383 -1.81 2.74 -13.09
CA TYR A 383 -2.38 3.57 -12.02
C TYR A 383 -3.69 4.26 -12.45
N LEU A 384 -3.80 4.71 -13.70
CA LEU A 384 -5.07 5.23 -14.23
C LEU A 384 -6.16 4.16 -14.25
N GLN A 385 -5.81 2.90 -14.56
CA GLN A 385 -6.75 1.77 -14.48
C GLN A 385 -7.18 1.49 -13.04
N GLU A 386 -6.25 1.48 -12.09
CA GLU A 386 -6.56 1.31 -10.67
C GLU A 386 -7.53 2.41 -10.17
N VAL A 387 -7.37 3.65 -10.65
CA VAL A 387 -8.32 4.74 -10.36
C VAL A 387 -9.68 4.48 -10.99
N MET A 388 -9.74 4.01 -12.24
CA MET A 388 -11.01 3.68 -12.92
C MET A 388 -11.77 2.54 -12.21
N ASP A 389 -11.05 1.62 -11.57
CA ASP A 389 -11.60 0.49 -10.84
C ASP A 389 -12.08 0.86 -9.42
N LEU A 390 -11.84 2.09 -8.95
CA LEU A 390 -12.30 2.53 -7.64
C LEU A 390 -13.84 2.64 -7.56
N PRO A 391 -14.44 2.32 -6.40
CA PRO A 391 -15.88 2.46 -6.20
C PRO A 391 -16.36 3.89 -6.51
N GLY A 392 -17.49 4.00 -7.21
CA GLY A 392 -18.06 5.30 -7.58
C GLY A 392 -17.41 5.99 -8.78
N VAL A 393 -16.17 5.66 -9.16
CA VAL A 393 -15.51 6.24 -10.36
C VAL A 393 -16.13 5.71 -11.64
N TYR A 394 -16.40 4.41 -11.73
CA TYR A 394 -17.06 3.79 -12.89
C TYR A 394 -18.49 4.33 -13.15
N SER A 395 -19.10 4.99 -12.16
CA SER A 395 -20.45 5.58 -12.26
C SER A 395 -20.42 7.06 -12.68
N ASP A 396 -19.23 7.65 -12.78
CA ASP A 396 -19.01 9.03 -13.23
C ASP A 396 -18.47 9.01 -14.66
N ASP A 397 -19.38 9.10 -15.63
CA ASP A 397 -19.05 9.02 -17.05
C ASP A 397 -18.04 10.10 -17.47
N ALA A 398 -18.11 11.30 -16.89
CA ALA A 398 -17.22 12.41 -17.22
C ALA A 398 -15.80 12.17 -16.71
N LEU A 399 -15.65 11.75 -15.44
CA LEU A 399 -14.34 11.37 -14.88
C LEU A 399 -13.74 10.20 -15.65
N MET A 400 -14.56 9.18 -15.91
CA MET A 400 -14.14 7.96 -16.60
C MET A 400 -13.63 8.29 -18.02
N ALA A 401 -14.35 9.14 -18.77
CA ALA A 401 -13.91 9.58 -20.09
C ALA A 401 -12.59 10.37 -20.03
N ASN A 402 -12.41 11.24 -19.04
CA ASN A 402 -11.16 11.99 -18.85
C ASN A 402 -9.98 11.07 -18.48
N LEU A 403 -10.19 10.05 -17.65
CA LEU A 403 -9.17 9.04 -17.31
C LEU A 403 -8.79 8.18 -18.53
N LYS A 404 -9.76 7.76 -19.33
CA LYS A 404 -9.52 7.05 -20.60
C LYS A 404 -8.74 7.90 -21.59
N LEU A 405 -9.08 9.19 -21.71
CA LEU A 405 -8.33 10.11 -22.56
C LEU A 405 -6.90 10.30 -22.05
N ALA A 406 -6.68 10.39 -20.73
CA ALA A 406 -5.33 10.46 -20.15
C ALA A 406 -4.51 9.19 -20.45
N ALA A 407 -5.11 8.00 -20.30
CA ALA A 407 -4.45 6.74 -20.65
C ALA A 407 -4.08 6.69 -22.14
N THR A 408 -5.03 7.09 -23.00
CA THR A 408 -4.84 7.19 -24.46
C THR A 408 -3.73 8.18 -24.80
N TYR A 409 -3.69 9.34 -24.14
CA TYR A 409 -2.67 10.38 -24.32
C TYR A 409 -1.25 9.81 -24.10
N TYR A 410 -1.01 9.11 -23.00
CA TYR A 410 0.30 8.51 -22.72
C TYR A 410 0.65 7.38 -23.70
N GLN A 411 -0.32 6.52 -24.05
CA GLN A 411 -0.12 5.44 -25.00
C GLN A 411 0.24 5.96 -26.41
N LEU A 412 -0.39 7.03 -26.86
CA LEU A 412 -0.13 7.63 -28.16
C LEU A 412 1.26 8.28 -28.27
N HIS A 413 1.81 8.80 -27.17
CA HIS A 413 3.20 9.23 -27.14
C HIS A 413 4.18 8.07 -27.36
N LEU A 414 3.83 6.86 -26.91
CA LEU A 414 4.63 5.68 -27.16
C LEU A 414 4.46 5.18 -28.61
N THR A 415 3.23 5.01 -29.08
CA THR A 415 2.95 4.41 -30.39
C THR A 415 3.21 5.37 -31.55
N ALA A 416 2.53 6.52 -31.56
CA ALA A 416 2.69 7.53 -32.61
C ALA A 416 3.96 8.37 -32.39
N GLY A 417 4.25 8.76 -31.14
CA GLY A 417 5.40 9.62 -30.83
C GLY A 417 6.77 8.92 -30.95
N CYS A 418 6.87 7.65 -30.55
CA CYS A 418 8.14 6.93 -30.57
C CYS A 418 8.20 5.80 -31.61
N LEU A 419 7.28 4.84 -31.55
CA LEU A 419 7.34 3.62 -32.37
C LEU A 419 7.24 3.93 -33.88
N ALA A 420 6.32 4.82 -34.28
CA ALA A 420 6.19 5.23 -35.68
C ALA A 420 7.47 5.87 -36.23
N SER A 421 8.20 6.65 -35.42
CA SER A 421 9.49 7.22 -35.80
C SER A 421 10.56 6.13 -36.08
N PHE A 422 10.52 5.00 -35.38
CA PHE A 422 11.43 3.88 -35.65
C PHE A 422 11.11 3.21 -36.99
N TYR A 423 9.84 3.01 -37.32
CA TYR A 423 9.44 2.50 -38.63
C TYR A 423 9.84 3.45 -39.76
N GLN A 424 9.61 4.75 -39.57
CA GLN A 424 10.04 5.80 -40.49
C GLN A 424 11.57 5.77 -40.70
N SER A 425 12.37 5.62 -39.64
CA SER A 425 13.84 5.53 -39.74
C SER A 425 14.34 4.29 -40.50
N LYS A 426 13.49 3.27 -40.66
CA LYS A 426 13.76 2.04 -41.42
C LYS A 426 13.14 2.05 -42.81
N GLN A 427 12.67 3.20 -43.31
CA GLN A 427 11.97 3.34 -44.59
C GLN A 427 10.69 2.47 -44.70
N LYS A 428 10.12 2.11 -43.55
CA LYS A 428 8.86 1.36 -43.46
C LYS A 428 7.69 2.35 -43.35
N TYR A 429 7.48 3.10 -44.42
CA TYR A 429 6.53 4.23 -44.40
C TYR A 429 5.07 3.79 -44.27
N LEU A 430 4.69 2.63 -44.79
CA LEU A 430 3.32 2.10 -44.66
C LEU A 430 3.00 1.80 -43.20
N GLU A 431 3.88 1.08 -42.50
CA GLU A 431 3.71 0.77 -41.09
C GLU A 431 3.72 2.03 -40.22
N ALA A 432 4.60 2.99 -40.51
CA ALA A 432 4.61 4.28 -39.82
C ALA A 432 3.30 5.07 -40.06
N LEU A 433 2.81 5.11 -41.29
CA LEU A 433 1.57 5.79 -41.67
C LEU A 433 0.35 5.18 -40.97
N ALA A 434 0.29 3.85 -40.90
CA ALA A 434 -0.77 3.14 -40.19
C ALA A 434 -0.84 3.55 -38.72
N LEU A 435 0.31 3.64 -38.03
CA LEU A 435 0.38 4.08 -36.63
C LEU A 435 -0.07 5.53 -36.43
N TYR A 436 0.28 6.46 -37.33
CA TYR A 436 -0.17 7.85 -37.22
C TYR A 436 -1.67 8.03 -37.49
N ILE A 437 -2.21 7.34 -38.51
CA ILE A 437 -3.64 7.41 -38.84
C ILE A 437 -4.47 6.80 -37.72
N ASP A 438 -4.08 5.61 -37.24
CA ASP A 438 -4.73 4.94 -36.12
C ASP A 438 -4.65 5.79 -34.84
N GLY A 439 -3.47 6.36 -34.56
CA GLY A 439 -3.27 7.25 -33.44
C GLY A 439 -4.14 8.51 -33.48
N HIS A 440 -4.27 9.15 -34.65
CA HIS A 440 -5.16 10.31 -34.82
C HIS A 440 -6.63 9.93 -34.61
N ARG A 441 -7.10 8.82 -35.20
CA ARG A 441 -8.48 8.36 -35.04
C ARG A 441 -8.81 8.03 -33.60
N THR A 442 -7.87 7.37 -32.91
CA THR A 442 -8.01 7.00 -31.50
C THR A 442 -8.07 8.23 -30.61
N LEU A 443 -7.19 9.22 -30.85
CA LEU A 443 -7.21 10.50 -30.13
C LEU A 443 -8.51 11.26 -30.35
N GLU A 444 -8.98 11.34 -31.60
CA GLU A 444 -10.21 12.03 -31.95
C GLU A 444 -11.44 11.37 -31.31
N ALA A 445 -11.52 10.04 -31.31
CA ALA A 445 -12.59 9.31 -30.64
C ALA A 445 -12.60 9.56 -29.12
N ALA A 446 -11.45 9.42 -28.46
CA ALA A 446 -11.33 9.64 -27.01
C ALA A 446 -11.61 11.10 -26.61
N THR A 447 -11.22 12.06 -27.46
CA THR A 447 -11.44 13.50 -27.20
C THR A 447 -12.91 13.89 -27.34
N ARG A 448 -13.68 13.23 -28.23
CA ARG A 448 -15.12 13.49 -28.38
C ARG A 448 -15.94 13.03 -27.17
N GLU A 449 -15.50 11.98 -26.48
CA GLU A 449 -16.16 11.46 -25.28
C GLU A 449 -15.78 12.24 -24.01
N ALA A 450 -14.57 12.79 -23.96
CA ALA A 450 -14.03 13.46 -22.78
C ALA A 450 -14.60 14.87 -22.58
N VAL A 451 -14.81 15.24 -21.31
CA VAL A 451 -15.25 16.58 -20.89
C VAL A 451 -14.12 17.23 -20.11
N LEU A 452 -13.20 17.88 -20.84
CA LEU A 452 -11.99 18.51 -20.28
C LEU A 452 -12.25 19.79 -19.46
N GLN A 453 -13.50 20.11 -19.12
CA GLN A 453 -13.85 21.27 -18.29
C GLN A 453 -13.50 21.06 -16.81
N GLU A 454 -13.49 19.82 -16.34
CA GLU A 454 -12.99 19.45 -15.00
C GLU A 454 -11.56 18.92 -15.10
N PRO A 455 -10.55 19.68 -14.62
CA PRO A 455 -9.16 19.25 -14.71
C PRO A 455 -8.90 18.06 -13.79
N LEU A 456 -8.13 17.10 -14.29
CA LEU A 456 -7.59 16.02 -13.45
C LEU A 456 -6.53 16.59 -12.49
N PRO A 457 -6.38 16.02 -11.27
CA PRO A 457 -5.41 16.51 -10.30
C PRO A 457 -3.99 16.66 -10.87
N GLY A 458 -3.37 17.82 -10.64
CA GLY A 458 -1.99 18.09 -11.04
C GLY A 458 -1.82 18.42 -12.53
N ASP A 459 -2.91 18.76 -13.22
CA ASP A 459 -2.90 19.19 -14.62
C ASP A 459 -2.19 18.20 -15.54
N ILE A 460 -2.28 16.90 -15.25
CA ILE A 460 -1.61 15.85 -16.03
C ILE A 460 -2.09 15.85 -17.49
N LEU A 461 -3.33 16.28 -17.71
CA LEU A 461 -3.98 16.40 -19.01
C LEU A 461 -4.71 17.74 -19.10
N SER A 462 -4.45 18.48 -20.19
CA SER A 462 -5.11 19.74 -20.51
C SER A 462 -5.48 19.78 -21.99
N PRO A 463 -6.46 20.61 -22.40
CA PRO A 463 -6.80 20.80 -23.82
C PRO A 463 -5.59 21.18 -24.67
N GLU A 464 -4.68 22.00 -24.12
CA GLU A 464 -3.43 22.39 -24.78
C GLU A 464 -2.51 21.19 -25.00
N LYS A 465 -2.31 20.35 -23.97
CA LYS A 465 -1.50 19.12 -24.09
C LYS A 465 -2.08 18.17 -25.16
N VAL A 466 -3.39 18.02 -25.22
CA VAL A 466 -4.07 17.18 -26.23
C VAL A 466 -3.86 17.76 -27.64
N ALA A 467 -4.06 19.06 -27.82
CA ALA A 467 -3.85 19.74 -29.10
C ALA A 467 -2.39 19.62 -29.59
N THR A 468 -1.40 19.79 -28.69
CA THR A 468 0.02 19.62 -29.06
C THR A 468 0.36 18.22 -29.54
N LEU A 469 -0.25 17.18 -28.94
CA LEU A 469 -0.09 15.80 -29.40
C LEU A 469 -0.76 15.60 -30.76
N GLU A 470 -1.96 16.13 -30.96
CA GLU A 470 -2.68 16.05 -32.22
C GLU A 470 -1.88 16.70 -33.37
N ASP A 471 -1.33 17.89 -33.13
CA ASP A 471 -0.47 18.59 -34.08
C ASP A 471 0.79 17.81 -34.40
N LEU A 472 1.43 17.21 -33.39
CA LEU A 472 2.59 16.34 -33.59
C LEU A 472 2.26 15.16 -34.49
N ILE A 473 1.13 14.48 -34.25
CA ILE A 473 0.67 13.34 -35.05
C ILE A 473 0.38 13.78 -36.49
N LYS A 474 -0.34 14.90 -36.69
CA LYS A 474 -0.65 15.44 -38.02
C LYS A 474 0.60 15.87 -38.78
N ALA A 475 1.54 16.55 -38.12
CA ALA A 475 2.79 16.98 -38.73
C ALA A 475 3.64 15.77 -39.15
N SER A 476 3.75 14.77 -38.27
CA SER A 476 4.51 13.54 -38.55
C SER A 476 3.86 12.72 -39.65
N TRP A 477 2.54 12.60 -39.67
CA TRP A 477 1.76 11.98 -40.74
C TRP A 477 2.07 12.61 -42.10
N ARG A 478 1.95 13.94 -42.22
CA ARG A 478 2.29 14.66 -43.46
C ARG A 478 3.75 14.46 -43.86
N GLY A 479 4.67 14.45 -42.89
CA GLY A 479 6.08 14.18 -43.11
C GLY A 479 6.36 12.77 -43.65
N VAL A 480 5.63 11.75 -43.20
CA VAL A 480 5.77 10.38 -43.75
C VAL A 480 5.27 10.30 -45.18
N ILE A 481 4.15 10.97 -45.51
CA ILE A 481 3.65 11.02 -46.88
C ILE A 481 4.68 11.67 -47.81
N SER A 482 5.23 12.83 -47.43
CA SER A 482 6.21 13.53 -48.27
C SER A 482 7.50 12.74 -48.45
N LEU A 483 7.97 12.03 -47.41
CA LEU A 483 9.13 11.13 -47.53
C LEU A 483 8.86 9.94 -48.43
N ALA A 484 7.68 9.33 -48.35
CA ALA A 484 7.29 8.21 -49.21
C ALA A 484 7.16 8.64 -50.68
N GLU A 485 6.59 9.82 -50.95
CA GLU A 485 6.53 10.40 -52.29
C GLU A 485 7.91 10.76 -52.83
N TYR A 486 8.76 11.37 -52.00
CA TYR A 486 10.14 11.67 -52.36
C TYR A 486 10.92 10.39 -52.68
N GLU A 487 10.81 9.34 -51.87
CA GLU A 487 11.48 8.06 -52.14
C GLU A 487 10.97 7.43 -53.44
N LYS A 488 9.67 7.53 -53.74
CA LYS A 488 9.09 7.07 -55.01
C LYS A 488 9.65 7.83 -56.22
N ILE A 489 9.97 9.12 -56.06
CA ILE A 489 10.56 9.95 -57.13
C ILE A 489 12.08 9.75 -57.22
N ALA A 490 12.76 9.64 -56.08
CA ALA A 490 14.21 9.50 -55.97
C ALA A 490 14.70 8.07 -56.29
N SER A 491 13.84 7.07 -56.09
CA SER A 491 14.05 5.71 -56.58
C SER A 491 13.51 5.65 -58.00
N PRO A 492 14.35 5.73 -59.06
CA PRO A 492 13.86 5.55 -60.40
C PRO A 492 13.19 4.18 -60.47
N SER A 493 11.93 4.16 -60.88
CA SER A 493 11.15 2.96 -61.20
C SER A 493 11.66 2.26 -62.47
N GLY A 494 12.97 2.29 -62.70
CA GLY A 494 13.68 1.51 -63.70
C GLY A 494 14.70 0.67 -62.95
N GLN A 495 14.61 -0.65 -63.12
CA GLN A 495 15.70 -1.57 -62.80
C GLN A 495 17.02 -0.91 -63.17
N SER A 496 17.97 -0.84 -62.23
CA SER A 496 19.32 -0.42 -62.58
C SER A 496 19.73 -1.27 -63.79
N PRO A 497 20.31 -0.69 -64.86
CA PRO A 497 20.72 -1.47 -66.05
C PRO A 497 21.73 -2.60 -65.72
N PHE A 498 22.19 -2.65 -64.46
CA PHE A 498 23.10 -3.63 -63.89
C PHE A 498 22.51 -4.37 -62.70
N GLU A 499 21.20 -4.62 -62.65
CA GLU A 499 20.65 -5.47 -61.58
C GLU A 499 21.16 -6.91 -61.78
N PRO A 500 21.93 -7.47 -60.82
CA PRO A 500 22.46 -8.82 -60.94
C PRO A 500 21.29 -9.82 -61.01
N SER A 501 21.41 -10.78 -61.91
CA SER A 501 20.45 -11.87 -62.06
C SER A 501 20.33 -12.71 -60.78
N LEU A 502 19.24 -13.44 -60.61
CA LEU A 502 19.02 -14.26 -59.41
C LEU A 502 20.19 -15.23 -59.14
N ILE A 503 20.78 -15.79 -60.21
CA ILE A 503 21.96 -16.66 -60.11
C ILE A 503 23.24 -15.92 -59.68
N GLU A 504 23.37 -14.62 -59.96
CA GLU A 504 24.48 -13.79 -59.49
C GLU A 504 24.31 -13.36 -58.03
N LYS A 505 23.08 -13.38 -57.51
CA LYS A 505 22.76 -13.18 -56.10
C LYS A 505 22.96 -14.47 -55.26
N LEU A 506 23.19 -15.62 -55.90
CA LEU A 506 23.43 -16.92 -55.24
C LEU A 506 24.79 -16.89 -54.51
N GLY A 507 24.74 -16.64 -53.20
CA GLY A 507 25.92 -16.43 -52.34
C GLY A 507 25.63 -15.46 -51.19
N ASN A 508 24.63 -14.61 -51.36
CA ASN A 508 24.04 -13.77 -50.32
C ASN A 508 22.67 -14.32 -49.88
N PRO A 509 22.15 -13.97 -48.69
CA PRO A 509 20.81 -14.40 -48.27
C PRO A 509 19.74 -13.83 -49.21
N ILE A 510 19.00 -14.71 -49.89
CA ILE A 510 17.94 -14.37 -50.86
C ILE A 510 16.60 -14.28 -50.12
N SER A 511 15.89 -13.16 -50.27
CA SER A 511 14.53 -13.00 -49.76
C SER A 511 13.48 -13.26 -50.86
N PRO A 512 12.20 -13.56 -50.53
CA PRO A 512 11.15 -13.74 -51.53
C PRO A 512 10.94 -12.53 -52.46
N LYS A 513 11.37 -11.33 -52.06
CA LYS A 513 11.31 -10.11 -52.88
C LYS A 513 12.40 -10.06 -53.96
N ASP A 514 13.46 -10.85 -53.83
CA ASP A 514 14.59 -10.91 -54.77
C ASP A 514 14.33 -11.85 -55.97
N VAL A 515 13.28 -12.67 -55.89
CA VAL A 515 12.93 -13.64 -56.93
C VAL A 515 12.11 -12.95 -58.02
N SER A 516 12.82 -12.37 -58.98
CA SER A 516 12.20 -11.86 -60.21
C SER A 516 12.34 -12.87 -61.34
N LEU A 517 11.20 -13.37 -61.85
CA LEU A 517 11.16 -14.31 -62.99
C LEU A 517 11.67 -13.69 -64.30
N THR A 518 11.79 -12.37 -64.38
CA THR A 518 12.24 -11.67 -65.59
C THR A 518 13.76 -11.62 -65.73
N ASN A 519 14.52 -11.78 -64.64
CA ASN A 519 15.99 -11.70 -64.60
C ASN A 519 16.61 -12.89 -63.82
N LEU A 520 16.20 -14.11 -64.15
CA LEU A 520 16.68 -15.34 -63.47
C LEU A 520 18.15 -15.66 -63.77
N PHE A 521 18.58 -15.42 -65.01
CA PHE A 521 19.94 -15.68 -65.48
C PHE A 521 20.38 -14.59 -66.46
N PRO A 522 21.68 -14.30 -66.59
CA PRO A 522 22.17 -13.29 -67.52
C PRO A 522 21.99 -13.80 -68.96
N ARG A 523 21.14 -13.12 -69.74
CA ARG A 523 20.84 -13.51 -71.13
C ARG A 523 21.99 -13.25 -72.11
N ARG A 524 23.00 -12.47 -71.72
CA ARG A 524 24.21 -12.23 -72.52
C ARG A 524 25.44 -12.74 -71.75
N PRO A 525 26.35 -13.48 -72.39
CA PRO A 525 27.59 -13.90 -71.74
C PRO A 525 28.43 -12.66 -71.38
N ILE A 526 28.71 -12.49 -70.09
CA ILE A 526 29.62 -11.44 -69.59
C ILE A 526 31.02 -12.05 -69.57
N VAL A 527 31.91 -11.58 -70.44
CA VAL A 527 33.33 -11.97 -70.39
C VAL A 527 33.93 -11.30 -69.16
N ARG A 528 34.28 -12.11 -68.15
CA ARG A 528 34.97 -11.63 -66.95
C ARG A 528 36.47 -11.96 -67.06
N PRO A 529 37.38 -11.05 -66.70
CA PRO A 529 38.79 -11.40 -66.59
C PRO A 529 38.92 -12.45 -65.50
N VAL A 530 39.36 -13.66 -65.88
CA VAL A 530 39.79 -14.67 -64.92
C VAL A 530 41.22 -14.31 -64.54
N GLY A 531 41.48 -14.08 -63.26
CA GLY A 531 42.84 -13.85 -62.78
C GLY A 531 43.75 -14.98 -63.27
N SER A 532 44.95 -14.65 -63.76
CA SER A 532 45.93 -15.68 -64.10
C SER A 532 46.12 -16.62 -62.92
N LYS A 533 46.37 -17.91 -63.17
CA LYS A 533 46.66 -18.90 -62.13
C LYS A 533 47.61 -18.28 -61.09
N PRO A 534 47.35 -18.43 -59.79
CA PRO A 534 48.20 -17.84 -58.76
C PRO A 534 49.65 -18.26 -59.00
N THR A 535 50.56 -17.28 -58.99
CA THR A 535 51.98 -17.51 -59.22
C THR A 535 52.53 -18.36 -58.08
N LEU A 536 52.74 -19.64 -58.32
CA LEU A 536 53.32 -20.56 -57.35
C LEU A 536 54.84 -20.43 -57.46
N PHE A 537 55.48 -19.86 -56.43
CA PHE A 537 56.93 -19.92 -56.32
C PHE A 537 57.32 -21.24 -55.69
N ASP A 538 58.16 -22.02 -56.36
CA ASP A 538 58.75 -23.23 -55.77
C ASP A 538 59.87 -22.83 -54.80
N LEU A 539 59.45 -22.42 -53.61
CA LEU A 539 60.35 -22.02 -52.53
C LEU A 539 61.26 -23.17 -52.05
N ALA A 540 60.92 -24.43 -52.36
CA ALA A 540 61.73 -25.58 -51.99
C ALA A 540 63.06 -25.62 -52.77
N PHE A 541 63.10 -25.05 -53.98
CA PHE A 541 64.32 -24.94 -54.77
C PHE A 541 65.42 -24.11 -54.07
N ASN A 542 65.03 -23.11 -53.28
CA ASN A 542 65.97 -22.29 -52.49
C ASN A 542 66.70 -23.08 -51.40
N TYR A 543 66.21 -24.27 -51.04
CA TYR A 543 66.80 -25.13 -50.01
C TYR A 543 67.57 -26.32 -50.59
N ILE A 544 67.65 -26.45 -51.92
CA ILE A 544 68.53 -27.40 -52.58
C ILE A 544 69.94 -26.79 -52.63
N GLY A 545 70.65 -26.87 -51.51
CA GLY A 545 72.08 -26.57 -51.45
C GLY A 545 72.89 -27.77 -51.91
N SER A 546 73.71 -27.60 -52.96
CA SER A 546 74.76 -28.58 -53.25
C SER A 546 75.72 -28.67 -52.06
N GLY A 547 76.03 -29.89 -51.65
CA GLY A 547 76.85 -30.14 -50.46
C GLY A 547 78.17 -29.37 -50.46
N SER A 548 78.58 -29.02 -49.24
CA SER A 548 79.88 -28.45 -48.86
C SER A 548 80.23 -27.09 -49.44
N GLN A 549 79.97 -26.03 -48.66
CA GLN A 549 81.00 -25.12 -48.13
C GLN A 549 80.35 -24.07 -47.23
N THR A 550 80.68 -24.09 -45.94
CA THR A 550 80.57 -22.92 -45.07
C THR A 550 81.87 -22.11 -45.19
N PRO A 551 81.77 -20.83 -45.59
CA PRO A 551 82.42 -19.75 -44.84
C PRO A 551 81.47 -18.54 -44.68
N GLN A 552 81.21 -18.09 -43.46
CA GLN A 552 81.83 -16.95 -42.79
C GLN A 552 81.55 -15.56 -43.39
N ASN A 553 81.05 -14.71 -42.49
CA ASN A 553 80.88 -13.25 -42.55
C ASN A 553 81.92 -12.51 -43.43
N GLU A 554 81.47 -11.55 -44.25
CA GLU A 554 81.48 -10.13 -43.88
C GLU A 554 80.72 -9.23 -44.88
N PRO A 555 80.30 -8.01 -44.46
CA PRO A 555 79.37 -7.13 -45.15
C PRO A 555 80.08 -6.06 -46.01
N VAL A 556 79.48 -5.62 -47.13
CA VAL A 556 79.85 -4.45 -47.96
C VAL A 556 78.79 -4.36 -49.09
N MET A 557 78.30 -3.23 -49.60
CA MET A 557 78.38 -1.81 -49.29
C MET A 557 77.21 -1.11 -50.02
N SER A 558 76.87 0.04 -49.47
CA SER A 558 76.13 1.18 -50.01
C SER A 558 76.42 1.59 -51.47
N GLU A 559 75.36 1.95 -52.19
CA GLU A 559 75.35 3.06 -53.15
C GLU A 559 74.32 4.12 -52.71
N GLU A 560 74.83 5.32 -52.45
CA GLU A 560 74.15 6.62 -52.50
C GLU A 560 74.72 7.38 -53.73
N PRO A 561 74.27 8.59 -54.18
CA PRO A 561 73.15 9.45 -53.75
C PRO A 561 72.38 10.16 -54.91
N ARG A 562 71.34 10.94 -54.59
CA ARG A 562 71.26 12.37 -55.00
C ARG A 562 70.31 13.20 -54.11
N SER A 563 70.95 13.87 -53.15
CA SER A 563 70.82 15.29 -52.74
C SER A 563 69.48 16.04 -53.00
N VAL A 564 68.69 16.43 -51.97
CA VAL A 564 68.82 17.58 -50.99
C VAL A 564 68.16 18.87 -51.55
N PRO A 565 67.62 19.84 -50.75
CA PRO A 565 67.60 20.04 -49.27
C PRO A 565 66.18 20.22 -48.66
N LYS A 566 65.85 19.85 -47.40
CA LYS A 566 66.27 20.32 -46.04
C LYS A 566 66.11 21.84 -45.84
N SER A 567 65.39 22.31 -44.83
CA SER A 567 65.89 22.59 -43.45
C SER A 567 64.79 23.41 -42.74
N ASN A 568 64.53 23.38 -41.44
CA ASN A 568 65.22 22.85 -40.27
C ASN A 568 64.14 22.62 -39.17
N ASP A 569 64.13 21.50 -38.43
CA ASP A 569 64.99 21.18 -37.27
C ASP A 569 64.43 21.87 -35.99
N THR A 570 64.30 21.27 -34.81
CA THR A 570 64.93 20.07 -34.26
C THR A 570 64.24 19.67 -32.92
N GLN A 571 64.28 18.36 -32.60
CA GLN A 571 64.53 17.75 -31.26
C GLN A 571 63.53 17.99 -30.09
N GLU A 572 63.29 17.08 -29.13
CA GLU A 572 63.93 15.84 -28.72
C GLU A 572 62.99 14.99 -27.82
N ALA A 573 63.42 13.77 -27.52
CA ALA A 573 62.72 12.64 -26.86
C ALA A 573 62.76 12.73 -25.28
N PRO A 574 62.59 11.65 -24.48
CA PRO A 574 61.50 10.65 -24.33
C PRO A 574 61.12 10.29 -22.86
N LYS A 575 60.17 9.31 -22.71
CA LYS A 575 59.91 8.36 -21.59
C LYS A 575 59.03 8.79 -20.38
N LYS A 576 57.97 8.02 -20.06
CA LYS A 576 57.91 6.97 -18.99
C LYS A 576 56.48 6.47 -18.66
N LYS A 577 56.43 5.14 -18.46
CA LYS A 577 55.53 4.18 -17.77
C LYS A 577 54.39 4.67 -16.84
N GLY A 578 53.16 4.20 -17.13
CA GLY A 578 52.19 3.36 -16.37
C GLY A 578 51.80 3.62 -14.90
N LEU A 579 50.50 3.42 -14.55
CA LEU A 579 50.01 2.62 -13.40
C LEU A 579 48.45 2.44 -13.41
N PHE A 580 48.00 1.22 -13.09
CA PHE A 580 46.69 0.70 -12.58
C PHE A 580 45.61 1.70 -12.09
N GLY A 581 44.30 1.46 -12.16
CA GLY A 581 43.55 0.23 -11.88
C GLY A 581 43.11 0.16 -10.41
N LEU A 582 41.87 0.61 -10.09
CA LEU A 582 41.16 0.45 -8.80
C LEU A 582 39.65 0.64 -9.07
N PHE A 583 38.85 -0.44 -9.25
CA PHE A 583 37.93 -1.08 -8.27
C PHE A 583 37.03 -0.09 -7.50
N GLY A 584 35.72 -0.26 -7.37
CA GLY A 584 34.95 -1.49 -7.26
C GLY A 584 34.49 -1.66 -5.82
N LEU A 585 33.31 -1.12 -5.49
CA LEU A 585 32.40 -1.51 -4.41
C LEU A 585 30.98 -1.12 -4.84
#